data_AF-A0A3S4YEY8-F1
#
_entry.id   AF-A0A3S4YEY8-F1
#
_cell.length_a   1.000
_cell.length_b   1.000
_cell.length_c   1.000
_cell.angle_alpha   90.00
_cell.angle_beta   90.00
_cell.angle_gamma   90.00
#
_symmetry.space_group_name_H-M   'P 1'
#
loop_
_entity.id
_entity.type
_entity.pdbx_description
1 polymer ?
#
loop_
_entity_poly.entity_id
_entity_poly.type
_entity_poly.pdbx_seq_one_letter_code
_entity_poly.pdbx_strand_id
1 'polypeptide(L)'
;MLLLDSQVFGVPHGELSEYQLEWMERCLEAYPERYTLLLLHHHPLPSGCTWLDQHSLRNPHTLAAMLWRYPKVNTLLCGHIHQELDLGWHGRRLLATPSTCVQFKPHCTNFTIDDVSPGWRYLDLLPDGRVETQVFRLENDDFRPDMDSDGY
;
A
#
# COMPACT_ATOMS: atom_id res chain seq x y z
N MET A 1 1.70 2.81 -14.91
CA MET A 1 1.93 2.59 -13.46
C MET A 1 3.12 3.43 -13.05
N LEU A 2 3.10 4.01 -11.86
CA LEU A 2 4.26 4.69 -11.26
C LEU A 2 4.54 4.05 -9.90
N LEU A 3 5.80 3.70 -9.66
CA LEU A 3 6.27 3.09 -8.42
C LEU A 3 7.13 4.13 -7.71
N LEU A 4 6.69 4.56 -6.53
CA LEU A 4 7.43 5.48 -5.68
C LEU A 4 8.15 4.72 -4.58
N ASP A 5 9.37 5.16 -4.31
CA ASP A 5 10.12 4.69 -3.15
C ASP A 5 9.77 5.56 -1.95
N SER A 6 9.14 4.95 -0.94
CA SER A 6 8.83 5.59 0.32
C SER A 6 9.73 5.14 1.46
N GLN A 7 10.76 4.33 1.19
CA GLN A 7 11.69 3.86 2.22
C GLN A 7 12.58 4.99 2.72
N VAL A 8 12.71 5.07 4.05
CA VAL A 8 13.70 5.92 4.71
C VAL A 8 14.74 5.02 5.36
N PHE A 9 16.02 5.30 5.10
CA PHE A 9 17.10 4.47 5.61
C PHE A 9 17.13 4.47 7.15
N GLY A 10 17.21 3.28 7.74
CA GLY A 10 17.40 3.09 9.18
C GLY A 10 16.15 3.28 10.05
N VAL A 11 14.98 3.52 9.46
CA VAL A 11 13.72 3.68 10.20
C VAL A 11 12.58 2.90 9.52
N PRO A 12 11.61 2.39 10.30
CA PRO A 12 10.52 1.56 9.77
C PRO A 12 9.38 2.37 9.13
N HIS A 13 9.31 3.68 9.35
CA HIS A 13 8.29 4.52 8.75
C HIS A 13 8.65 4.95 7.34
N GLY A 14 7.64 5.30 6.55
CA GLY A 14 7.84 5.79 5.21
C GLY A 14 7.84 7.31 5.09
N GLU A 15 8.52 7.83 4.09
CA GLU A 15 8.41 9.22 3.67
C GLU A 15 8.72 9.33 2.18
N LEU A 16 7.91 10.10 1.44
CA LEU A 16 8.24 10.43 0.05
C LEU A 16 9.15 11.66 0.06
N SER A 17 10.38 11.52 -0.42
CA SER A 17 11.29 12.65 -0.58
C SER A 17 10.77 13.63 -1.62
N GLU A 18 11.22 14.89 -1.54
CA GLU A 18 10.93 15.91 -2.57
C GLU A 18 11.28 15.40 -3.97
N TYR A 19 12.42 14.70 -4.11
CA TYR A 19 12.83 14.09 -5.37
C TYR A 19 11.78 13.10 -5.92
N GLN A 20 11.23 12.22 -5.08
CA GLN A 20 10.20 11.25 -5.50
C GLN A 20 8.91 11.96 -5.92
N LEU A 21 8.52 13.02 -5.21
CA LEU A 21 7.32 13.81 -5.50
C LEU A 21 7.46 14.59 -6.82
N GLU A 22 8.58 15.27 -7.03
CA GLU A 22 8.87 15.96 -8.29
C GLU A 22 9.01 14.99 -9.46
N TRP A 23 9.60 13.81 -9.23
CA TRP A 23 9.68 12.77 -10.26
C TRP A 23 8.29 12.27 -10.66
N MET A 24 7.43 12.00 -9.68
CA MET A 24 6.03 11.66 -9.92
C MET A 24 5.35 12.75 -10.76
N GLU A 25 5.48 14.02 -10.37
CA GLU A 25 4.87 15.15 -11.07
C GLU A 25 5.31 15.19 -12.55
N ARG A 26 6.62 15.14 -12.81
CA ARG A 26 7.15 15.11 -14.18
C ARG A 26 6.63 13.94 -15.00
N CYS A 27 6.50 12.75 -14.39
CA CYS A 27 5.96 11.58 -15.08
C CYS A 27 4.47 11.73 -15.43
N LEU A 28 3.68 12.32 -14.52
CA LEU A 28 2.26 12.57 -14.73
C LEU A 28 2.03 13.67 -15.78
N GLU A 29 2.86 14.70 -15.79
CA GLU A 29 2.79 15.80 -16.77
C GLU A 29 3.23 15.37 -18.17
N ALA A 30 4.11 14.37 -18.29
CA ALA A 30 4.52 13.84 -19.58
C ALA A 30 3.41 13.06 -20.31
N TYR A 31 2.45 12.49 -19.56
CA TYR A 31 1.35 11.68 -20.10
C TYR A 31 0.01 11.96 -19.39
N PRO A 32 -0.49 13.21 -19.43
CA PRO A 32 -1.63 13.65 -18.63
C PRO A 32 -2.95 12.97 -19.02
N GLU A 33 -3.03 12.37 -20.21
CA GLU A 33 -4.20 11.66 -20.72
C GLU A 33 -4.35 10.24 -20.15
N ARG A 34 -3.29 9.66 -19.59
CA ARG A 34 -3.27 8.26 -19.14
C ARG A 34 -3.78 8.10 -17.71
N TYR A 35 -4.57 7.05 -17.49
CA TYR A 35 -4.85 6.58 -16.14
C TYR A 35 -3.60 5.97 -15.52
N THR A 36 -3.36 6.30 -14.26
CA THR A 36 -2.16 5.90 -13.54
C THR A 36 -2.52 5.23 -12.23
N LEU A 37 -2.16 3.95 -12.11
CA LEU A 37 -2.03 3.28 -10.82
C LEU A 37 -0.71 3.73 -10.17
N LEU A 38 -0.82 4.29 -8.96
CA LEU A 38 0.32 4.68 -8.12
C LEU A 38 0.62 3.57 -7.12
N LEU A 39 1.88 3.23 -6.94
CA LEU A 39 2.33 2.19 -6.01
C LEU A 39 3.38 2.76 -5.07
N LEU A 40 3.29 2.44 -3.79
CA LEU A 40 4.36 2.68 -2.81
C LEU A 40 4.29 1.64 -1.68
N HIS A 41 5.33 1.50 -0.87
CA HIS A 41 5.33 0.49 0.19
C HIS A 41 4.43 0.87 1.38
N HIS A 42 4.71 2.01 2.01
CA HIS A 42 4.07 2.44 3.26
C HIS A 42 2.62 2.92 3.05
N HIS A 43 1.73 2.59 3.99
CA HIS A 43 0.31 2.93 3.90
C HIS A 43 0.05 4.42 4.20
N PRO A 44 -0.75 5.13 3.38
CA PRO A 44 -1.08 6.55 3.61
C PRO A 44 -2.30 6.77 4.51
N LEU A 45 -3.00 5.70 4.88
CA LEU A 45 -4.17 5.68 5.76
C LEU A 45 -3.92 4.65 6.86
N PRO A 46 -4.25 4.95 8.14
CA PRO A 46 -4.10 3.99 9.23
C PRO A 46 -4.79 2.65 8.93
N SER A 47 -4.09 1.56 9.24
CA SER A 47 -4.60 0.18 9.16
C SER A 47 -5.54 -0.17 10.32
N GLY A 48 -5.50 0.63 11.40
CA GLY A 48 -6.20 0.32 12.65
C GLY A 48 -5.40 -0.58 13.59
N CYS A 49 -4.14 -0.85 13.28
CA CYS A 49 -3.19 -1.56 14.14
C CYS A 49 -2.20 -0.56 14.75
N THR A 50 -2.31 -0.29 16.05
CA THR A 50 -1.59 0.82 16.69
C THR A 50 -0.07 0.72 16.56
N TRP A 51 0.50 -0.48 16.64
CA TRP A 51 1.96 -0.67 16.49
C TRP A 51 2.41 -0.40 15.04
N LEU A 52 1.64 -0.87 14.06
CA LEU A 52 1.97 -0.79 12.64
C LEU A 52 1.72 0.62 12.07
N ASP A 53 0.73 1.33 12.59
CA ASP A 53 0.40 2.68 12.16
C ASP A 53 1.49 3.70 12.54
N GLN A 54 2.37 3.36 13.48
CA GLN A 54 3.58 4.13 13.78
C GLN A 54 4.60 4.10 12.64
N HIS A 55 4.48 3.14 11.71
CA HIS A 55 5.35 2.92 10.56
C HIS A 55 4.69 3.37 9.24
N SER A 56 3.55 4.06 9.32
CA SER A 56 2.86 4.64 8.17
C SER A 56 3.71 5.68 7.40
N LEU A 57 3.24 6.04 6.21
CA LEU A 57 3.78 7.16 5.47
C LEU A 57 3.63 8.46 6.29
N ARG A 58 4.69 9.25 6.44
CA ARG A 58 4.70 10.47 7.26
C ARG A 58 4.10 11.70 6.58
N ASN A 59 4.23 11.80 5.27
CA ASN A 59 3.74 12.92 4.47
C ASN A 59 2.61 12.54 3.47
N PRO A 60 1.59 11.75 3.86
CA PRO A 60 0.50 11.35 2.97
C PRO A 60 -0.37 12.55 2.58
N HIS A 61 -0.43 13.58 3.44
CA HIS A 61 -1.13 14.83 3.16
C HIS A 61 -0.48 15.60 2.01
N THR A 62 0.86 15.61 1.91
CA THR A 62 1.59 16.22 0.79
C THR A 62 1.30 15.48 -0.50
N LEU A 63 1.35 14.15 -0.48
CA LEU A 63 0.98 13.32 -1.62
C LEU A 63 -0.48 13.60 -2.05
N ALA A 64 -1.43 13.60 -1.12
CA ALA A 64 -2.83 13.86 -1.40
C ALA A 64 -3.06 15.26 -2.01
N ALA A 65 -2.37 16.28 -1.49
CA ALA A 65 -2.45 17.65 -2.00
C ALA A 65 -1.92 17.77 -3.43
N MET A 66 -0.81 17.11 -3.75
CA MET A 66 -0.28 17.09 -5.13
C MET A 66 -1.21 16.35 -6.08
N LEU A 67 -1.72 15.19 -5.66
CA LEU A 67 -2.58 14.36 -6.48
C LEU A 67 -3.91 15.05 -6.84
N TRP A 68 -4.37 16.07 -6.10
CA TRP A 68 -5.55 16.85 -6.49
C TRP A 68 -5.50 17.39 -7.94
N ARG A 69 -4.31 17.70 -8.46
CA ARG A 69 -4.09 18.15 -9.84
C ARG A 69 -4.17 17.02 -10.88
N TYR A 70 -4.12 15.77 -10.45
CA TYR A 70 -4.02 14.58 -11.30
C TYR A 70 -5.18 13.59 -11.03
N PRO A 71 -6.41 13.89 -11.47
CA PRO A 71 -7.60 13.05 -11.20
C PRO A 71 -7.55 11.67 -11.86
N LYS A 72 -6.72 11.49 -12.90
CA LYS A 72 -6.48 10.19 -13.55
C LYS A 72 -5.54 9.26 -12.76
N VAL A 73 -4.90 9.77 -11.69
CA VAL A 73 -4.32 8.94 -10.64
C VAL A 73 -5.46 8.59 -9.69
N ASN A 74 -6.21 7.55 -10.00
CA ASN A 74 -7.47 7.24 -9.30
C ASN A 74 -7.36 6.05 -8.34
N THR A 75 -6.25 5.32 -8.38
CA THR A 75 -5.99 4.14 -7.55
C THR A 75 -4.56 4.19 -7.00
N LEU A 76 -4.42 3.93 -5.70
CA LEU A 76 -3.16 3.77 -5.00
C LEU A 76 -3.07 2.34 -4.45
N LEU A 77 -1.94 1.68 -4.64
CA LEU A 77 -1.64 0.37 -4.06
C LEU A 77 -0.51 0.52 -3.04
N CYS A 78 -0.70 -0.01 -1.84
CA CYS A 78 0.33 -0.13 -0.83
C CYS A 78 0.51 -1.55 -0.31
N GLY A 79 1.63 -1.75 0.39
CA GLY A 79 1.94 -2.97 1.12
C GLY A 79 2.10 -2.66 2.60
N HIS A 80 3.22 -3.10 3.17
CA HIS A 80 3.69 -2.86 4.55
C HIS A 80 2.83 -3.51 5.64
N ILE A 81 1.50 -3.41 5.54
CA ILE A 81 0.59 -3.78 6.61
C ILE A 81 0.23 -5.27 6.64
N HIS A 82 0.64 -6.03 5.62
CA HIS A 82 0.36 -7.48 5.45
C HIS A 82 -1.14 -7.82 5.60
N GLN A 83 -2.00 -6.90 5.17
CA GLN A 83 -3.46 -7.01 5.25
C GLN A 83 -4.06 -6.66 3.89
N GLU A 84 -5.23 -7.23 3.62
CA GLU A 84 -6.06 -6.85 2.50
C GLU A 84 -6.92 -5.65 2.90
N LEU A 85 -6.81 -4.54 2.16
CA LEU A 85 -7.71 -3.39 2.28
C LEU A 85 -8.18 -2.93 0.91
N ASP A 86 -9.40 -2.40 0.87
CA ASP A 86 -9.98 -1.73 -0.29
C ASP A 86 -10.91 -0.61 0.18
N LEU A 87 -10.40 0.62 0.18
CA LEU A 87 -11.00 1.77 0.84
C LEU A 87 -10.95 3.02 -0.05
N GLY A 88 -11.70 4.06 0.33
CA GLY A 88 -11.56 5.39 -0.25
C GLY A 88 -10.52 6.24 0.47
N TRP A 89 -9.68 6.96 -0.28
CA TRP A 89 -8.67 7.89 0.23
C TRP A 89 -8.57 9.13 -0.66
N HIS A 90 -9.03 10.29 -0.16
CA HIS A 90 -9.05 11.57 -0.90
C HIS A 90 -9.59 11.48 -2.35
N GLY A 91 -10.74 10.82 -2.52
CA GLY A 91 -11.39 10.64 -3.83
C GLY A 91 -10.77 9.58 -4.72
N ARG A 92 -9.86 8.75 -4.18
CA ARG A 92 -9.16 7.66 -4.88
C ARG A 92 -9.44 6.35 -4.18
N ARG A 93 -9.30 5.23 -4.89
CA ARG A 93 -9.30 3.90 -4.30
C ARG A 93 -7.92 3.61 -3.72
N LEU A 94 -7.86 3.16 -2.48
CA LEU A 94 -6.66 2.71 -1.80
C LEU A 94 -6.76 1.20 -1.59
N LEU A 95 -5.81 0.46 -2.16
CA LEU A 95 -5.69 -0.97 -2.03
C LEU A 95 -4.47 -1.29 -1.16
N ALA A 96 -4.63 -2.19 -0.19
CA ALA A 96 -3.50 -2.87 0.44
C ALA A 96 -3.50 -4.36 0.04
N THR A 97 -2.30 -4.88 -0.19
CA THR A 97 -2.10 -6.27 -0.62
C THR A 97 -1.58 -7.11 0.55
N PRO A 98 -2.11 -8.33 0.76
CA PRO A 98 -1.55 -9.26 1.74
C PRO A 98 -0.08 -9.57 1.43
N SER A 99 0.65 -10.03 2.45
CA SER A 99 2.02 -10.50 2.24
C SER A 99 2.03 -11.88 1.60
N THR A 100 3.07 -12.18 0.82
CA THR A 100 3.36 -13.53 0.34
C THR A 100 3.99 -14.41 1.42
N CYS A 101 4.02 -13.95 2.68
CA CYS A 101 4.54 -14.65 3.85
C CYS A 101 3.56 -14.44 5.05
N VAL A 102 4.09 -14.16 6.24
CA VAL A 102 3.30 -13.91 7.46
C VAL A 102 2.30 -12.79 7.26
N GLN A 103 1.09 -12.95 7.83
CA GLN A 103 0.09 -11.89 7.87
C GLN A 103 0.13 -11.19 9.23
N PHE A 104 -0.32 -9.94 9.29
CA PHE A 104 -0.48 -9.23 10.56
C PHE A 104 -1.95 -9.12 10.93
N LYS A 105 -2.26 -9.43 12.19
CA LYS A 105 -3.63 -9.45 12.67
C LYS A 105 -4.21 -8.03 12.65
N PRO A 106 -5.40 -7.80 12.04
CA PRO A 106 -6.02 -6.49 12.04
C PRO A 106 -6.52 -6.09 13.45
N HIS A 107 -6.65 -4.78 13.69
CA HIS A 107 -7.24 -4.20 14.90
C HIS A 107 -6.57 -4.62 16.23
N CYS A 108 -5.24 -4.77 16.22
CA CYS A 108 -4.46 -5.11 17.42
C CYS A 108 -3.56 -3.95 17.86
N THR A 109 -3.28 -3.87 19.17
CA THR A 109 -2.42 -2.82 19.75
C THR A 109 -0.94 -3.18 19.69
N ASN A 110 -0.61 -4.45 19.90
CA ASN A 110 0.75 -4.97 19.96
C ASN A 110 1.04 -5.81 18.70
N PHE A 111 2.33 -6.05 18.42
CA PHE A 111 2.73 -6.96 17.35
C PHE A 111 1.99 -8.30 17.49
N THR A 112 1.33 -8.74 16.42
CA THR A 112 0.57 -10.00 16.41
C THR A 112 0.51 -10.54 14.99
N ILE A 113 0.99 -11.76 14.81
CA ILE A 113 0.88 -12.51 13.56
C ILE A 113 -0.54 -13.08 13.44
N ASP A 114 -1.09 -13.04 12.23
CA ASP A 114 -2.38 -13.68 11.91
C ASP A 114 -2.16 -15.13 11.43
N ASP A 115 -3.14 -15.99 11.67
CA ASP A 115 -3.10 -17.40 11.23
C ASP A 115 -3.56 -17.58 9.77
N VAL A 116 -3.96 -16.49 9.12
CA VAL A 116 -4.38 -16.48 7.72
C VAL A 116 -3.21 -16.80 6.78
N SER A 117 -3.45 -17.67 5.80
CA SER A 117 -2.44 -18.06 4.82
C SER A 117 -1.86 -16.87 4.03
N PRO A 118 -0.58 -16.96 3.60
CA PRO A 118 0.02 -16.03 2.68
C PRO A 118 -0.84 -15.78 1.44
N GLY A 119 -0.76 -14.58 0.87
CA GLY A 119 -1.57 -14.20 -0.28
C GLY A 119 -0.90 -13.23 -1.23
N TRP A 120 -1.55 -13.02 -2.36
CA TRP A 120 -1.16 -12.06 -3.40
C TRP A 120 -2.40 -11.48 -4.07
N ARG A 121 -2.23 -10.43 -4.85
CA ARG A 121 -3.32 -9.73 -5.53
C ARG A 121 -3.08 -9.69 -7.04
N TYR A 122 -4.06 -10.14 -7.81
CA TYR A 122 -4.13 -9.87 -9.25
C TYR A 122 -4.79 -8.51 -9.51
N LEU A 123 -4.33 -7.84 -10.56
CA LEU A 123 -4.81 -6.54 -11.01
C LEU A 123 -5.05 -6.58 -12.52
N ASP A 124 -6.28 -6.31 -12.92
CA ASP A 124 -6.64 -6.05 -14.31
C ASP A 124 -6.85 -4.54 -14.49
N LEU A 125 -6.00 -3.93 -15.31
CA LEU A 125 -6.01 -2.49 -15.55
C LEU A 125 -6.83 -2.18 -16.80
N LEU A 126 -8.00 -1.57 -16.64
CA LEU A 126 -8.91 -1.28 -17.74
C LEU A 126 -8.61 0.07 -18.42
N PRO A 127 -8.91 0.23 -19.72
CA PRO A 127 -8.63 1.48 -20.46
C PRO A 127 -9.35 2.73 -19.93
N ASP A 128 -10.47 2.55 -19.22
CA ASP A 128 -11.26 3.61 -18.59
C ASP A 128 -10.73 4.02 -17.19
N GLY A 129 -9.61 3.43 -16.76
CA GLY A 129 -8.98 3.68 -15.49
C GLY A 129 -9.54 2.88 -14.32
N ARG A 130 -10.54 2.02 -14.55
CA ARG A 130 -10.95 1.05 -13.52
C ARG A 130 -9.84 0.02 -13.31
N VAL A 131 -9.71 -0.41 -12.07
CA VAL A 131 -8.82 -1.51 -11.66
C VAL A 131 -9.71 -2.61 -11.12
N GLU A 132 -9.79 -3.72 -11.84
CA GLU A 132 -10.41 -4.94 -11.33
C GLU A 132 -9.32 -5.72 -10.57
N THR A 133 -9.69 -6.35 -9.47
CA THR A 133 -8.71 -6.98 -8.58
C THR A 133 -9.30 -8.13 -7.80
N GLN A 134 -8.46 -9.13 -7.54
CA GLN A 134 -8.80 -10.27 -6.71
C GLN A 134 -7.59 -10.66 -5.86
N VAL A 135 -7.82 -10.91 -4.57
CA VAL A 135 -6.84 -11.51 -3.68
C VAL A 135 -6.96 -13.03 -3.71
N PHE A 136 -5.82 -13.69 -3.76
CA PHE A 136 -5.68 -15.13 -3.65
C PHE A 136 -4.80 -15.44 -2.45
N ARG A 137 -5.02 -16.62 -1.86
CA ARG A 137 -4.22 -17.13 -0.74
C ARG A 137 -3.81 -18.56 -1.03
N LEU A 138 -2.72 -18.98 -0.41
CA LEU A 138 -2.30 -20.39 -0.47
C LEU A 138 -3.37 -21.27 0.16
N GLU A 139 -3.80 -22.30 -0.57
CA GLU A 139 -4.89 -23.21 -0.17
C GLU A 139 -4.47 -24.22 0.90
N ASN A 140 -3.16 -24.47 1.03
CA ASN A 140 -2.61 -25.49 1.91
C ASN A 140 -1.89 -24.88 3.13
N ASP A 141 -1.88 -25.63 4.24
CA ASP A 141 -1.12 -25.34 5.46
C ASP A 141 0.41 -25.52 5.31
N ASP A 142 0.94 -25.53 4.08
CA ASP A 142 2.36 -25.76 3.81
C ASP A 142 3.26 -24.64 4.39
N PHE A 143 2.66 -23.49 4.73
CA PHE A 143 3.30 -22.42 5.46
C PHE A 143 2.53 -22.13 6.76
N ARG A 144 3.15 -22.44 7.90
CA ARG A 144 2.66 -22.03 9.23
C ARG A 144 3.69 -21.10 9.84
N PRO A 145 3.35 -19.82 10.08
CA PRO A 145 4.27 -18.91 10.75
C PRO A 145 4.53 -19.37 12.18
N ASP A 146 5.71 -19.03 12.70
CA ASP A 146 5.98 -19.16 14.13
C ASP A 146 5.14 -18.12 14.88
N MET A 147 4.07 -18.59 15.54
CA MET A 147 3.12 -17.74 16.25
C MET A 147 3.70 -17.15 17.54
N ASP A 148 4.84 -17.66 18.00
CA ASP A 148 5.54 -17.20 19.21
C ASP A 148 6.65 -16.16 18.88
N SER A 149 6.74 -15.69 17.64
CA SER A 149 7.71 -14.66 17.26
C SER A 149 7.44 -13.34 17.98
N ASP A 150 8.43 -12.85 18.75
CA ASP A 150 8.34 -11.63 19.56
C ASP A 150 8.61 -10.33 18.78
N GLY A 151 8.91 -10.38 17.48
CA GLY A 151 9.28 -9.20 16.70
C GLY A 151 9.10 -9.28 15.18
N TYR A 152 9.18 -8.09 14.58
CA TYR A 152 9.15 -7.77 13.14
C TYR A 152 10.40 -6.98 12.75
#